data_AF-A0A920PFI2-F1
#
_entry.id   AF-A0A920PFI2-F1
#
_cell.length_a   1.000
_cell.length_b   1.000
_cell.length_c   1.000
_cell.angle_alpha   90.00
_cell.angle_beta   90.00
_cell.angle_gamma   90.00
#
_symmetry.space_group_name_H-M   'P 1'
#
loop_
_entity.id
_entity.type
_entity.pdbx_description
1 polymer ?
#
loop_
_entity_poly.entity_id
_entity_poly.type
_entity_poly.pdbx_seq_one_letter_code
_entity_poly.pdbx_strand_id
1 'polypeptide(L)' 'MTERKRRSGGSKARRAIRQSTEKKAIVYPGLEGGQYKPLSDSDIQKIHKTALDVLENIGIGDPIPEILNHT' A
#
# COMPACT_ATOMS: atom_id res chain seq x y z
N MET A 1 -18.68 20.23 -49.21
CA MET A 1 -18.36 19.96 -47.78
C MET A 1 -17.24 20.91 -47.38
N THR A 2 -17.55 22.00 -46.69
CA THR A 2 -16.55 23.00 -46.28
C THR A 2 -15.86 22.55 -45.00
N GLU A 3 -14.58 22.17 -45.09
CA GLU A 3 -13.75 21.86 -43.93
C GLU A 3 -13.66 23.09 -43.01
N ARG A 4 -14.28 22.99 -41.82
CA ARG A 4 -14.07 23.99 -40.76
C ARG A 4 -12.65 23.86 -40.23
N LYS A 5 -11.79 24.80 -40.63
CA LYS A 5 -10.44 25.00 -40.09
C LYS A 5 -10.52 25.18 -38.57
N ARG A 6 -10.34 24.08 -37.81
CA ARG A 6 -10.31 24.10 -36.34
C ARG A 6 -9.17 25.02 -35.91
N ARG A 7 -9.49 26.09 -35.17
CA ARG A 7 -8.52 27.05 -34.60
C ARG A 7 -7.63 26.31 -33.59
N SER A 8 -6.57 25.66 -34.06
CA SER A 8 -5.70 24.75 -33.30
C SER A 8 -4.72 25.45 -32.34
N GLY A 9 -4.61 26.78 -32.38
CA GLY A 9 -3.65 27.53 -31.55
C GLY A 9 -4.10 27.81 -30.11
N GLY A 10 -5.40 28.06 -29.88
CA GLY A 10 -5.87 28.53 -28.58
C GLY A 10 -5.74 27.49 -27.46
N SER A 11 -5.94 26.21 -27.77
CA SER A 11 -5.75 25.11 -26.81
C SER A 11 -4.28 24.95 -26.43
N LYS A 12 -3.38 25.05 -27.42
CA LYS A 12 -1.93 24.98 -27.20
C LYS A 12 -1.44 26.12 -26.30
N ALA A 13 -1.91 27.35 -26.55
CA ALA A 13 -1.58 28.51 -25.72
C ALA A 13 -2.08 28.35 -24.27
N ARG A 14 -3.33 27.90 -24.08
CA ARG A 14 -3.86 27.64 -22.72
C ARG A 14 -3.11 26.53 -21.99
N ARG A 15 -2.66 25.50 -22.71
CA ARG A 15 -1.84 24.42 -22.14
C ARG A 15 -0.45 24.92 -21.72
N ALA A 16 0.20 25.72 -22.56
CA ALA A 16 1.50 26.32 -22.24
C ALA A 16 1.44 27.19 -20.98
N ILE A 17 0.41 28.04 -20.86
CA ILE A 17 0.21 28.89 -19.66
C ILE A 17 0.01 28.05 -18.40
N ARG A 18 -0.76 26.96 -18.47
CA ARG A 18 -0.97 26.04 -17.32
C ARG A 18 0.27 25.22 -16.96
N GLN A 19 1.17 25.01 -17.91
CA GLN A 19 2.45 24.33 -17.68
C GLN A 19 3.51 25.27 -17.14
N SER A 20 3.49 26.56 -17.53
CA SER A 20 4.43 27.57 -17.04
C SER A 20 4.12 28.06 -15.63
N THR A 21 2.87 27.91 -15.15
CA THR A 21 2.53 28.23 -13.76
C THR A 21 3.10 27.19 -12.82
N GLU A 22 4.10 27.56 -12.02
CA GLU A 22 4.61 26.73 -10.93
C GLU A 22 3.48 26.41 -9.96
N LYS A 23 3.10 25.13 -9.91
CA LYS A 23 2.16 24.64 -8.90
C LYS A 23 2.92 24.50 -7.60
N LYS A 24 2.95 25.57 -6.80
CA LYS A 24 3.43 25.49 -5.43
C LYS A 24 2.51 24.53 -4.67
N ALA A 25 2.99 23.34 -4.37
CA ALA A 25 2.25 22.39 -3.58
C ALA A 25 2.06 23.01 -2.18
N ILE A 26 0.80 23.29 -1.82
CA ILE A 26 0.46 23.80 -0.47
C ILE A 26 0.71 22.70 0.58
N VAL A 27 0.65 21.44 0.15
CA VAL A 27 0.89 20.24 0.97
C VAL A 27 2.04 19.44 0.36
N TYR A 28 3.02 19.12 1.18
CA TYR A 28 4.18 18.30 0.82
C TYR A 28 3.96 16.85 1.27
N PRO A 29 4.64 15.87 0.63
CA PRO A 29 4.69 14.52 1.17
C PRO A 29 5.21 14.56 2.62
N GLY A 30 4.68 13.66 3.45
CA GLY A 30 5.15 13.50 4.83
C GLY A 30 6.61 13.07 4.87
N LEU A 31 7.17 13.04 6.09
CA LEU A 31 8.53 12.53 6.31
C LEU A 31 8.63 11.08 5.82
N GLU A 32 9.77 10.72 5.23
CA GLU A 32 10.07 9.33 4.91
C GLU A 32 10.12 8.53 6.22
N GLY A 33 9.14 7.63 6.38
CA GLY A 33 9.04 6.74 7.52
C GLY A 33 9.72 5.40 7.26
N GLY A 34 10.17 4.73 8.32
CA GLY A 34 10.55 3.32 8.28
C GLY A 34 9.37 2.40 8.58
N GLN A 35 9.54 1.10 8.36
CA GLN A 35 8.63 0.11 8.91
C GLN A 35 8.87 -0.03 10.42
N TYR A 36 7.79 0.06 11.20
CA TYR A 36 7.85 -0.30 12.62
C TYR A 36 8.15 -1.80 12.73
N LYS A 37 9.34 -2.13 13.23
CA LYS A 37 9.84 -3.51 13.40
C LYS A 37 10.01 -3.82 14.90
N PRO A 38 8.92 -4.17 15.62
CA PRO A 38 8.98 -4.39 17.07
C PRO A 38 9.65 -5.72 17.46
N LEU A 39 9.82 -6.64 16.51
CA LEU A 39 10.37 -7.97 16.76
C LEU A 39 11.83 -8.05 16.31
N SER A 40 12.65 -8.72 17.11
CA SER A 40 14.00 -9.10 16.69
C SER A 40 13.94 -10.22 15.65
N ASP A 41 15.02 -10.42 14.90
CA ASP A 41 15.10 -11.54 13.93
C ASP A 41 14.97 -12.90 14.64
N SER A 42 15.44 -13.00 15.88
CA SER A 42 15.29 -14.21 16.68
C SER A 42 13.83 -14.48 17.08
N ASP A 43 13.05 -13.44 17.35
CA ASP A 43 11.63 -13.57 17.68
C ASP A 43 10.84 -14.01 16.45
N ILE A 44 11.17 -13.46 15.28
CA ILE A 44 10.59 -13.88 14.00
C ILE A 44 10.86 -15.36 13.75
N GLN A 45 12.10 -15.82 13.95
CA GLN A 45 12.45 -17.24 13.78
C GLN A 45 11.71 -18.15 14.76
N LYS A 46 11.56 -17.74 16.03
CA LYS A 46 10.78 -18.48 17.02
C LYS A 46 9.32 -18.61 16.58
N ILE A 47 8.68 -17.50 16.24
CA ILE A 47 7.28 -17.49 15.78
C ILE A 47 7.10 -18.39 14.55
N HIS A 48 8.01 -18.30 13.58
CA HIS A 48 7.96 -19.12 12.38
C HIS A 48 8.04 -20.62 12.72
N LYS A 49 9.00 -21.02 13.56
CA LYS A 49 9.12 -22.42 13.99
C LYS A 49 7.87 -22.88 14.74
N THR A 50 7.40 -22.10 15.71
CA THR A 50 6.20 -22.43 16.48
C THR A 50 4.97 -22.58 15.58
N ALA A 51 4.81 -21.72 14.56
CA ALA A 51 3.72 -21.85 13.61
C ALA A 51 3.78 -23.18 12.85
N LEU A 52 4.96 -23.60 12.38
CA LEU A 52 5.12 -24.90 11.72
C LEU A 52 4.85 -26.06 12.67
N ASP A 53 5.37 -26.00 13.90
CA ASP A 53 5.14 -27.03 14.92
C ASP A 53 3.63 -27.18 15.24
N VAL A 54 2.90 -26.05 15.32
CA VAL A 54 1.44 -26.05 15.52
C VAL A 54 0.74 -26.69 14.32
N LEU A 55 1.11 -26.31 13.09
CA LEU A 55 0.48 -26.85 11.90
C LEU A 55 0.73 -28.35 11.72
N GLU A 56 1.91 -28.84 12.09
CA GLU A 56 2.25 -30.26 12.05
C GLU A 56 1.45 -31.08 13.07
N ASN A 57 1.38 -30.60 14.32
CA ASN A 57 0.82 -31.38 15.42
C ASN A 57 -0.69 -31.19 15.62
N ILE A 58 -1.21 -30.01 15.28
CA ILE A 58 -2.62 -29.62 15.49
C ILE A 58 -3.37 -29.52 14.17
N GLY A 59 -2.73 -29.01 13.10
CA GLY A 59 -3.37 -28.79 11.82
C GLY A 59 -4.25 -27.53 11.76
N ILE A 60 -5.10 -27.44 10.73
CA ILE A 60 -6.09 -26.36 10.56
C ILE A 60 -7.45 -27.02 10.28
N GLY A 61 -8.45 -26.78 11.13
CA GLY A 61 -9.83 -27.20 10.88
C GLY A 61 -10.64 -27.42 12.15
N ASP A 62 -10.07 -28.15 13.10
CA ASP A 62 -10.74 -28.46 14.37
C ASP A 62 -10.24 -27.55 15.49
N PRO A 63 -11.12 -27.10 16.40
CA PRO A 63 -10.70 -26.39 17.59
C PRO A 63 -9.85 -27.31 18.48
N ILE A 64 -8.77 -26.78 19.02
CA ILE A 64 -7.92 -27.51 19.96
C ILE A 64 -8.72 -27.94 21.20
N PRO A 65 -8.43 -29.11 21.81
CA PRO A 65 -9.13 -29.62 22.99
C PRO A 65 -9.22 -28.62 24.16
N GLU A 66 -8.22 -27.75 24.28
CA GLU A 66 -8.16 -26.68 25.28
C GLU A 66 -9.31 -25.67 25.11
N ILE A 67 -9.71 -25.35 23.87
CA ILE A 67 -10.78 -24.39 23.58
C ILE A 67 -12.17 -25.02 23.79
N LEU A 68 -12.32 -26.33 23.54
CA LEU A 68 -13.60 -27.05 23.63
C LEU A 68 -14.20 -27.09 25.04
N ASN A 69 -13.37 -27.01 26.09
CA ASN A 69 -13.83 -27.10 27.48
C ASN A 69 -14.18 -25.73 28.10
N HIS A 70 -14.10 -24.65 27.31
CA HIS A 70 -14.32 -23.28 27.77
C HIS A 70 -15.63 -22.64 27.26
N THR A 71 -16.54 -23.44 26.68
CA THR A 71 -17.90 -23.05 26.28
C THR A 71 -18.94 -23.81 27.10
#